data_AF-A0A4Y2KVF8-F1
#
_entry.id   AF-A0A4Y2KVF8-F1
#
_cell.length_a   1.000
_cell.length_b   1.000
_cell.length_c   1.000
_cell.angle_alpha   90.00
_cell.angle_beta   90.00
_cell.angle_gamma   90.00
#
_symmetry.space_group_name_H-M   'P 1'
#
loop_
_entity.id
_entity.type
_entity.pdbx_description
1 polymer ?
#
loop_
_entity_poly.entity_id
_entity_poly.type
_entity_poly.pdbx_seq_one_letter_code
_entity_poly.pdbx_strand_id
1 'polypeptide(L)'
;MLTSLGLAWQVALKMTDVKLDLFTDIDMHLFIEKGIQGGVSMISHRHTEANHPQCPKYDSSEAINGAMSQPLPVNNLEWLLPEEISLQQICQTPYDSATGYILEVDMEYPPELHDLHNNYPLAPERMTITPNMLSPKAMEILSEMNIKPAPKSEKLV
;
A
#
# COMPACT_ATOMS: atom_id res chain seq x y z
N MET A 1 26.99 10.46 -5.36
CA MET A 1 26.88 9.14 -6.00
C MET A 1 25.61 9.18 -6.86
N LEU A 2 25.72 9.03 -8.18
CA LEU A 2 24.58 9.12 -9.09
C LEU A 2 23.99 7.70 -9.27
N THR A 3 22.88 7.40 -8.60
CA THR A 3 22.14 6.14 -8.81
C THR A 3 21.04 6.37 -9.84
N SER A 4 20.66 5.32 -10.59
CA SER A 4 19.60 5.42 -11.62
C SER A 4 18.29 5.97 -11.04
N LEU A 5 17.91 5.53 -9.83
CA LEU A 5 16.72 6.01 -9.13
C LEU A 5 16.84 7.48 -8.71
N GLY A 6 18.00 7.91 -8.19
CA GLY A 6 18.24 9.31 -7.84
C GLY A 6 18.15 10.24 -9.05
N LEU A 7 18.67 9.79 -10.21
CA LEU A 7 18.55 10.54 -11.47
C LEU A 7 17.09 10.59 -11.95
N ALA A 8 16.38 9.46 -11.94
CA ALA A 8 14.98 9.40 -12.36
C ALA A 8 14.11 10.33 -11.51
N TRP A 9 14.31 10.34 -10.19
CA TRP A 9 13.63 11.24 -9.25
C TRP A 9 13.90 12.72 -9.55
N GLN A 10 15.17 13.09 -9.72
CA GLN A 10 15.53 14.48 -10.05
C GLN A 10 14.97 14.93 -11.41
N VAL A 11 14.98 14.04 -12.41
CA VAL A 11 14.37 14.33 -13.72
C VAL A 11 12.86 14.50 -13.58
N ALA A 12 12.17 13.63 -12.82
CA ALA A 12 10.75 13.75 -12.59
C ALA A 12 10.40 15.12 -11.97
N LEU A 13 11.08 15.52 -10.90
CA LEU A 13 10.88 16.83 -10.26
C LEU A 13 11.16 18.00 -11.23
N LYS A 14 12.20 17.89 -12.05
CA LYS A 14 12.53 18.92 -13.04
C LYS A 14 11.49 19.03 -14.15
N MET A 15 10.89 17.91 -14.58
CA MET A 15 9.89 17.88 -15.65
C MET A 15 8.53 18.40 -15.18
N THR A 16 8.17 18.12 -13.93
CA THR A 16 6.88 18.54 -13.36
C THR A 16 6.92 19.91 -12.70
N ASP A 17 8.11 20.43 -12.36
CA ASP A 17 8.32 21.67 -11.60
C ASP A 17 7.59 21.69 -10.24
N VAL A 18 7.25 20.51 -9.72
CA VAL A 18 6.58 20.35 -8.43
C VAL A 18 7.58 20.59 -7.30
N LYS A 19 7.14 21.35 -6.29
CA LYS A 19 7.85 21.54 -5.03
C LYS A 19 7.20 20.68 -3.97
N LEU A 20 7.99 19.78 -3.39
CA LEU A 20 7.54 18.90 -2.33
C LEU A 20 7.88 19.49 -0.97
N ASP A 21 6.90 19.51 -0.08
CA ASP A 21 7.15 19.83 1.32
C ASP A 21 7.77 18.62 2.03
N LEU A 22 8.59 18.91 3.03
CA LEU A 22 9.18 17.91 3.90
C LEU A 22 8.40 17.87 5.20
N PHE A 23 8.27 16.68 5.79
CA PHE A 23 7.79 16.56 7.17
C PHE A 23 8.71 17.32 8.11
N THR A 24 8.14 18.26 8.86
CA THR A 24 8.84 19.04 9.91
C THR A 24 8.64 18.44 11.30
N ASP A 25 7.57 17.68 11.47
CA ASP A 25 7.22 16.95 12.68
C ASP A 25 7.68 15.48 12.58
N ILE A 26 8.32 14.99 13.64
CA ILE A 26 8.77 13.60 13.76
C ILE A 26 7.59 12.65 13.88
N ASP A 27 6.51 13.05 14.53
CA ASP A 27 5.35 12.19 14.74
C ASP A 27 4.62 11.93 13.41
N MET A 28 4.50 12.94 12.54
CA MET A 28 4.02 12.76 11.16
C MET A 28 4.91 11.80 10.38
N HIS A 29 6.23 11.94 10.52
CA HIS A 29 7.16 11.06 9.81
C HIS A 29 6.99 9.60 10.24
N LEU A 30 6.95 9.34 11.55
CA LEU A 30 6.76 8.00 12.10
C LEU A 30 5.40 7.41 11.74
N PHE A 31 4.36 8.23 11.71
CA PHE A 31 3.02 7.82 11.28
C PHE A 31 3.01 7.33 9.83
N ILE A 32 3.62 8.09 8.92
CA ILE A 32 3.73 7.70 7.51
C ILE A 32 4.63 6.47 7.36
N GLU A 33 5.77 6.39 8.03
CA GLU A 33 6.65 5.22 7.97
C GLU A 33 5.97 3.93 8.45
N LYS A 34 5.15 4.02 9.52
CA LYS A 34 4.32 2.90 10.00
C LYS A 34 3.32 2.45 8.95
N GLY A 35 2.77 3.39 8.18
CA GLY A 35 1.82 3.15 7.09
C GLY A 35 2.45 2.67 5.77
N ILE A 36 3.76 2.83 5.56
CA ILE A 36 4.42 2.36 4.34
C ILE A 36 4.45 0.83 4.33
N GLN A 37 3.76 0.25 3.34
CA GLN A 37 3.73 -1.18 3.09
C GLN A 37 4.46 -1.53 1.79
N GLY A 38 5.08 -2.72 1.77
CA GLY A 38 5.61 -3.28 0.54
C GLY A 38 4.50 -3.77 -0.38
N GLY A 39 4.88 -4.33 -1.53
CA GLY A 39 3.91 -4.98 -2.41
C GLY A 39 3.26 -6.19 -1.74
N VAL A 40 1.95 -6.35 -1.93
CA VAL A 40 1.21 -7.55 -1.51
C VAL A 40 1.71 -8.74 -2.34
N SER A 41 2.21 -9.78 -1.67
CA SER A 41 2.63 -11.01 -2.32
C SER A 41 1.50 -12.04 -2.26
N MET A 42 0.78 -12.22 -3.36
CA MET A 42 -0.27 -13.23 -3.49
C MET A 42 0.04 -14.27 -4.57
N ILE A 43 -0.50 -15.47 -4.38
CA ILE A 43 -0.48 -16.54 -5.39
C ILE A 43 -1.81 -16.47 -6.15
N SER A 44 -1.80 -15.80 -7.29
CA SER A 44 -2.96 -15.70 -8.18
C SER A 44 -2.60 -16.15 -9.59
N HIS A 45 -3.61 -16.52 -10.38
CA HIS A 45 -3.44 -16.59 -11.83
C HIS A 45 -3.24 -15.17 -12.36
N ARG A 46 -1.99 -14.78 -12.60
CA ARG A 46 -1.65 -13.46 -13.15
C ARG A 46 -2.17 -13.38 -14.58
N HIS A 47 -3.10 -12.49 -14.83
CA HIS A 47 -3.38 -12.03 -16.19
C HIS A 47 -2.21 -11.17 -16.65
N THR A 48 -1.56 -11.56 -17.74
CA THR A 48 -0.47 -10.78 -18.35
C THR A 48 -0.80 -10.59 -19.82
N GLU A 49 -1.05 -9.35 -20.21
CA GLU A 49 -1.26 -8.96 -21.60
C GLU A 49 -0.27 -7.84 -21.93
N ALA A 50 0.34 -7.90 -23.11
CA ALA A 50 1.32 -6.91 -23.52
C ALA A 50 0.62 -5.65 -24.01
N ASN A 51 0.73 -4.55 -23.26
CA ASN A 51 0.24 -3.24 -23.66
C ASN A 51 1.38 -2.38 -24.25
N HIS A 52 1.74 -2.64 -25.51
CA HIS A 52 2.76 -1.88 -26.24
C HIS A 52 2.16 -1.27 -27.51
N PRO A 53 2.56 -0.07 -27.99
CA PRO A 53 1.98 0.57 -29.18
C PRO A 53 1.98 -0.25 -30.48
N GLN A 54 2.79 -1.29 -30.55
CA GLN A 54 2.86 -2.22 -31.69
C GLN A 54 1.94 -3.45 -31.54
N CYS A 55 1.28 -3.62 -30.39
CA CYS A 55 0.35 -4.71 -30.13
C CYS A 55 -1.06 -4.34 -30.63
N PRO A 56 -1.83 -5.30 -31.20
CA PRO A 56 -3.15 -5.03 -31.78
C PRO A 56 -4.20 -4.49 -30.80
N LYS A 57 -4.02 -4.78 -29.50
CA LYS A 57 -4.91 -4.36 -28.41
C LYS A 57 -4.29 -3.27 -27.52
N TYR A 58 -3.38 -2.47 -28.08
CA TYR A 58 -2.78 -1.37 -27.34
C TYR A 58 -3.85 -0.40 -26.84
N ASP A 59 -3.84 -0.15 -25.54
CA ASP A 59 -4.64 0.87 -24.89
C ASP A 59 -3.71 1.88 -24.21
N SER A 60 -3.65 3.10 -24.76
CA SER A 60 -2.83 4.17 -24.18
C SER A 60 -3.30 4.64 -22.79
N SER A 61 -4.52 4.29 -22.38
CA SER A 61 -5.06 4.63 -21.06
C SER A 61 -4.61 3.66 -19.96
N GLU A 62 -4.19 2.45 -20.32
CA GLU A 62 -3.62 1.46 -19.39
C GLU A 62 -2.15 1.78 -19.10
N ALA A 63 -1.91 2.81 -18.28
CA ALA A 63 -0.56 3.14 -17.82
C ALA A 63 0.02 2.02 -16.96
N ILE A 64 1.27 1.62 -17.25
CA ILE A 64 2.04 0.57 -16.56
C ILE A 64 2.16 0.82 -15.04
N ASN A 65 1.93 2.06 -14.59
CA ASN A 65 2.00 2.44 -13.19
C ASN A 65 0.87 3.40 -12.80
N GLY A 66 -0.38 2.94 -12.93
CA GLY A 66 -1.58 3.76 -12.68
C GLY A 66 -1.59 4.49 -11.34
N ALA A 67 -0.94 3.95 -10.30
CA ALA A 67 -0.77 4.61 -9.01
C ALA A 67 0.03 5.94 -9.09
N MET A 68 1.06 6.01 -9.93
CA MET A 68 1.84 7.24 -10.15
C MET A 68 1.11 8.26 -11.05
N SER A 69 -0.03 7.89 -11.63
CA SER A 69 -0.89 8.77 -12.41
C SER A 69 -2.11 9.28 -11.62
N GLN A 70 -2.27 8.85 -10.36
CA GLN A 70 -3.27 9.39 -9.45
C GLN A 70 -2.74 10.64 -8.72
N PRO A 71 -3.62 11.45 -8.12
CA PRO A 71 -3.21 12.52 -7.21
C PRO A 71 -2.34 11.97 -6.08
N LEU A 72 -1.20 12.63 -5.84
CA LEU A 72 -0.26 12.29 -4.77
C LEU A 72 -0.09 13.49 -3.83
N PRO A 73 0.13 13.26 -2.52
CA PRO A 73 0.38 14.35 -1.58
C PRO A 73 1.70 15.05 -1.89
N VAL A 74 1.66 16.39 -1.99
CA VAL A 74 2.82 17.21 -2.38
C VAL A 74 3.19 18.28 -1.34
N ASN A 75 2.22 18.91 -0.70
CA ASN A 75 2.43 20.05 0.20
C ASN A 75 1.28 20.22 1.20
N ASN A 76 1.42 21.18 2.11
CA ASN A 76 0.43 21.53 3.14
C ASN A 76 0.03 20.33 4.02
N LEU A 77 1.04 19.58 4.46
CA LEU A 77 0.85 18.41 5.33
C LEU A 77 0.67 18.90 6.77
N GLU A 78 -0.52 18.70 7.32
CA GLU A 78 -0.86 19.13 8.67
C GLU A 78 -1.69 18.07 9.41
N TRP A 79 -1.58 18.08 10.74
CA TRP A 79 -2.47 17.29 11.59
C TRP A 79 -3.82 17.97 11.67
N LEU A 80 -4.88 17.18 11.51
CA LEU A 80 -6.25 17.62 11.78
C LEU A 80 -6.67 17.17 13.17
N LEU A 81 -7.36 18.05 13.88
CA LEU A 81 -8.04 17.69 15.12
C LEU A 81 -9.29 16.86 14.79
N PRO A 82 -9.69 15.92 15.67
CA PRO A 82 -10.86 15.08 15.44
C PRO A 82 -12.17 15.87 15.22
N GLU A 83 -12.26 17.10 15.71
CA GLU A 83 -13.43 17.97 15.56
C GLU A 83 -13.48 18.70 14.20
N GLU A 84 -12.37 18.75 13.47
CA GLU A 84 -12.26 19.47 12.20
C GLU A 84 -12.79 18.66 11.01
N ILE A 85 -12.99 17.36 11.18
CA ILE A 85 -13.42 16.47 10.11
C ILE A 85 -14.41 15.40 10.60
N SER A 86 -15.42 15.13 9.79
CA SER A 86 -16.37 14.04 10.01
C SER A 86 -16.19 12.90 9.02
N LEU A 87 -16.52 11.67 9.45
CA LEU A 87 -16.54 10.50 8.57
C LEU A 87 -17.38 10.71 7.31
N GLN A 88 -18.49 11.45 7.43
CA GLN A 88 -19.36 11.76 6.30
C GLN A 88 -18.64 12.63 5.26
N GLN A 89 -17.90 13.65 5.68
CA GLN A 89 -17.11 14.48 4.77
C GLN A 89 -16.01 13.66 4.08
N ILE A 90 -15.34 12.78 4.82
CA ILE A 90 -14.31 11.88 4.28
C ILE A 90 -14.92 10.99 3.19
N CYS A 91 -16.03 10.30 3.48
CA CYS A 91 -16.68 9.39 2.51
C CYS A 91 -17.27 10.10 1.29
N GLN A 92 -17.58 11.39 1.39
CA GLN A 92 -18.11 12.20 0.29
C GLN A 92 -17.02 12.93 -0.51
N THR A 93 -15.77 12.90 -0.05
CA THR A 93 -14.65 13.54 -0.74
C THR A 93 -14.33 12.78 -2.04
N PRO A 94 -14.30 13.45 -3.20
CA PRO A 94 -13.93 12.81 -4.47
C PRO A 94 -12.49 12.28 -4.46
N TYR A 95 -12.23 11.21 -5.20
CA TYR A 95 -10.87 10.63 -5.35
C TYR A 95 -9.87 11.58 -6.01
N ASP A 96 -10.34 12.54 -6.80
CA ASP A 96 -9.56 13.55 -7.50
C ASP A 96 -9.56 14.92 -6.78
N SER A 97 -9.99 14.94 -5.51
CA SER A 97 -9.96 16.13 -4.67
C SER A 97 -8.54 16.70 -4.56
N ALA A 98 -8.44 18.02 -4.52
CA ALA A 98 -7.19 18.72 -4.27
C ALA A 98 -6.62 18.46 -2.86
N THR A 99 -7.48 18.08 -1.92
CA THR A 99 -7.12 17.72 -0.54
C THR A 99 -7.43 16.24 -0.32
N GLY A 100 -6.43 15.50 0.14
CA GLY A 100 -6.55 14.09 0.55
C GLY A 100 -6.36 13.92 2.06
N TYR A 101 -6.75 12.75 2.57
CA TYR A 101 -6.69 12.41 3.99
C TYR A 101 -5.95 11.09 4.19
N ILE A 102 -5.11 11.03 5.22
CA ILE A 102 -4.50 9.79 5.72
C ILE A 102 -5.02 9.61 7.14
N LEU A 103 -5.64 8.47 7.42
CA LEU A 103 -6.41 8.25 8.63
C LEU A 103 -5.93 6.97 9.33
N GLU A 104 -5.76 7.04 10.64
CA GLU A 104 -5.71 5.87 11.51
C GLU A 104 -7.10 5.70 12.12
N VAL A 105 -7.73 4.58 11.82
CA VAL A 105 -9.13 4.31 12.17
C VAL A 105 -9.26 2.93 12.81
N ASP A 106 -10.16 2.81 13.77
CA ASP A 106 -10.66 1.53 14.21
C ASP A 106 -11.75 1.07 13.23
N MET A 107 -11.63 -0.16 12.71
CA MET A 107 -12.59 -0.73 11.77
C MET A 107 -13.08 -2.09 12.24
N GLU A 108 -14.38 -2.33 12.09
CA GLU A 108 -14.96 -3.67 12.22
C GLU A 108 -14.89 -4.38 10.86
N TYR A 109 -14.36 -5.60 10.83
CA TYR A 109 -14.23 -6.38 9.60
C TYR A 109 -15.17 -7.60 9.60
N PRO A 110 -16.33 -7.52 8.91
CA PRO A 110 -17.37 -8.54 8.97
C PRO A 110 -16.88 -9.93 8.53
N PRO A 111 -17.19 -11.01 9.27
CA PRO A 111 -16.75 -12.37 8.96
C PRO A 111 -17.11 -12.86 7.56
N GLU A 112 -18.24 -12.42 7.01
CA GLU A 112 -18.71 -12.78 5.67
C GLU A 112 -17.78 -12.30 4.54
N LEU A 113 -16.93 -11.30 4.79
CA LEU A 113 -15.96 -10.78 3.82
C LEU A 113 -14.61 -11.50 3.88
N HIS A 114 -14.34 -12.28 4.94
CA HIS A 114 -13.02 -12.88 5.17
C HIS A 114 -12.65 -13.86 4.06
N ASP A 115 -13.58 -14.73 3.66
CA ASP A 115 -13.36 -15.67 2.58
C ASP A 115 -13.22 -14.96 1.22
N LEU A 116 -14.01 -13.90 1.00
CA LEU A 116 -13.99 -13.12 -0.25
C LEU A 116 -12.64 -12.41 -0.46
N HIS A 117 -12.09 -11.83 0.60
CA HIS A 117 -10.84 -11.07 0.54
C HIS A 117 -9.61 -11.88 0.94
N ASN A 118 -9.70 -13.21 1.04
CA ASN A 118 -8.59 -14.06 1.50
C ASN A 118 -7.30 -13.88 0.67
N ASN A 119 -7.41 -13.54 -0.61
CA ASN A 119 -6.25 -13.26 -1.46
C ASN A 119 -5.73 -11.82 -1.37
N TYR A 120 -6.60 -10.88 -1.01
CA TYR A 120 -6.31 -9.46 -0.95
C TYR A 120 -7.09 -8.82 0.21
N PRO A 121 -6.62 -9.02 1.46
CA PRO A 121 -7.31 -8.50 2.63
C PRO A 121 -7.37 -6.97 2.60
N LEU A 122 -8.47 -6.43 3.11
CA LEU A 122 -8.62 -4.99 3.26
C LEU A 122 -7.81 -4.51 4.46
N ALA A 123 -7.04 -3.45 4.28
CA ALA A 123 -6.24 -2.80 5.33
C ALA A 123 -5.36 -3.78 6.13
N PRO A 124 -4.45 -4.50 5.47
CA PRO A 124 -3.63 -5.49 6.16
C PRO A 124 -2.66 -4.81 7.14
N GLU A 125 -2.38 -5.48 8.25
CA GLU A 125 -1.55 -4.97 9.33
C GLU A 125 -0.30 -5.80 9.55
N ARG A 126 0.76 -5.18 10.07
CA ARG A 126 1.98 -5.90 10.46
C ARG A 126 1.71 -6.59 11.79
N MET A 127 1.57 -7.92 11.75
CA MET A 127 1.35 -8.75 12.94
C MET A 127 2.50 -9.75 13.15
N THR A 128 2.82 -10.02 14.41
CA THR A 128 3.69 -11.15 14.77
C THR A 128 2.90 -12.46 14.70
N ILE A 129 3.27 -13.34 13.77
CA ILE A 129 2.64 -14.64 13.61
C ILE A 129 3.26 -15.65 14.58
N THR A 130 2.39 -16.33 15.31
CA THR A 130 2.75 -17.42 16.22
C THR A 130 2.45 -18.78 15.58
N PRO A 131 3.12 -19.87 16.01
CA PRO A 131 2.98 -21.18 15.38
C PRO A 131 1.54 -21.74 15.35
N ASN A 132 0.69 -21.37 16.30
CA ASN A 132 -0.73 -21.76 16.35
C ASN A 132 -1.59 -21.07 15.26
N MET A 133 -1.09 -20.03 14.61
CA MET A 133 -1.77 -19.36 13.49
C MET A 133 -1.39 -19.97 12.13
N LEU A 134 -0.47 -20.95 12.10
CA LEU A 134 -0.06 -21.60 10.86
C LEU A 134 -1.13 -22.58 10.38
N SER A 135 -1.34 -22.61 9.06
CA SER A 135 -2.25 -23.58 8.46
C SER A 135 -1.73 -25.03 8.65
N PRO A 136 -2.63 -26.03 8.63
CA PRO A 136 -2.21 -27.43 8.72
C PRO A 136 -1.17 -27.82 7.66
N LYS A 137 -1.30 -27.28 6.44
CA LYS A 137 -0.35 -27.53 5.35
C LYS A 137 1.02 -26.92 5.62
N ALA A 138 1.08 -25.71 6.20
CA ALA A 138 2.34 -25.09 6.58
C ALA A 138 3.08 -25.91 7.66
N MET A 139 2.34 -26.47 8.63
CA MET A 139 2.90 -27.34 9.66
C MET A 139 3.43 -28.67 9.09
N GLU A 140 2.72 -29.27 8.13
CA GLU A 140 3.19 -30.46 7.42
C GLU A 140 4.52 -30.20 6.69
N ILE A 141 4.60 -29.12 5.91
CA ILE A 141 5.84 -28.73 5.19
C ILE A 141 7.00 -28.53 6.16
N LEU A 142 6.78 -27.86 7.29
CA LEU A 142 7.82 -27.68 8.32
C LEU A 142 8.34 -29.01 8.87
N SER A 143 7.44 -29.98 9.05
CA SER A 143 7.80 -31.32 9.51
C SER A 143 8.59 -32.10 8.46
N GLU A 144 8.20 -32.04 7.19
CA GLU A 144 8.92 -32.67 6.07
C GLU A 144 10.32 -32.09 5.90
N MET A 145 10.46 -30.77 6.06
CA MET A 145 11.75 -30.08 5.94
C MET A 145 12.61 -30.20 7.21
N ASN A 146 12.09 -30.81 8.29
CA ASN A 146 12.74 -30.90 9.60
C ASN A 146 13.12 -29.52 10.19
N ILE A 147 12.27 -28.52 9.98
CA ILE A 147 12.46 -27.13 10.42
C ILE A 147 11.49 -26.83 11.57
N LYS A 148 11.98 -26.23 12.65
CA LYS A 148 11.12 -25.76 13.75
C LYS A 148 10.42 -24.45 13.35
N PRO A 149 9.14 -24.26 13.70
CA PRO A 149 8.46 -22.99 13.50
C PRO A 149 9.25 -21.84 14.15
N ALA A 150 9.39 -20.72 13.44
CA ALA A 150 10.00 -19.53 14.02
C ALA A 150 9.16 -19.06 15.23
N PRO A 151 9.78 -18.67 16.35
CA PRO A 151 9.03 -18.25 17.54
C PRO A 151 8.30 -16.93 17.32
N LYS A 152 8.84 -16.06 16.46
CA LYS A 152 8.23 -14.80 16.02
C LYS A 152 8.63 -14.55 14.58
N SER A 153 7.65 -14.31 13.71
CA SER A 153 7.86 -13.77 12.37
C SER A 153 6.86 -12.66 12.13
N GLU A 154 7.32 -11.47 11.78
CA GLU A 154 6.43 -10.39 11.35
C GLU A 154 5.94 -10.68 9.94
N LYS A 155 4.62 -10.59 9.75
CA LYS A 155 3.98 -10.69 8.44
C LYS A 155 2.96 -9.58 8.30
N LEU A 156 2.73 -9.18 7.06
CA LEU A 156 1.57 -8.39 6.68
C LEU A 156 0.40 -9.37 6.54
N VAL A 157 -0.64 -9.19 7.34
CA VAL A 157 -1.83 -10.06 7.40
C VAL A 157 -3.06 -9.24 7.11
#